data_AF-A0A3C1ZH40-F1
#
_entry.id   AF-A0A3C1ZH40-F1
#
_cell.length_a   1.000
_cell.length_b   1.000
_cell.length_c   1.000
_cell.angle_alpha   90.00
_cell.angle_beta   90.00
_cell.angle_gamma   90.00
#
_symmetry.space_group_name_H-M   'P 1'
#
loop_
_entity.id
_entity.type
_entity.pdbx_description
1 polymer ?
#
loop_
_entity_poly.entity_id
_entity_poly.type
_entity_poly.pdbx_seq_one_letter_code
_entity_poly.pdbx_strand_id
1 'polypeptide(L)'
;MGFADRIKAIFRKKNLDDDVFEDLADLLVEGDLGAAFAFEIVDSLKSECRKNRVDSPDGARKLLKELLRPYALKAELHLDDKALNICLLLGVNGVGKTTSCAKLAVWEQRKGVENIVLAAGDTFRAAAVEQLKIHGQRTNIRVVAQHQGADAAAVLWDAIEAAGTQGPGLVIADTAG
;
A
#
# COMPACT_ATOMS: atom_id res chain seq x y z
N MET A 1 -22.18 3.90 6.76
CA MET A 1 -22.38 2.68 5.93
C MET A 1 -21.16 2.53 5.04
N GLY A 2 -20.47 1.40 5.06
CA GLY A 2 -19.23 1.22 4.28
C GLY A 2 -19.49 1.12 2.79
N PHE A 3 -18.46 1.35 1.97
CA PHE A 3 -18.54 1.31 0.50
C PHE A 3 -19.20 0.02 -0.02
N ALA A 4 -18.73 -1.14 0.46
CA ALA A 4 -19.28 -2.45 0.10
C ALA A 4 -20.75 -2.63 0.50
N ASP A 5 -21.21 -1.97 1.56
CA ASP A 5 -22.62 -2.05 1.97
C ASP A 5 -23.50 -1.20 1.06
N ARG A 6 -23.01 -0.04 0.58
CA ARG A 6 -23.71 0.79 -0.41
C ARG A 6 -23.89 0.03 -1.73
N ILE A 7 -22.85 -0.70 -2.19
CA ILE A 7 -22.96 -1.57 -3.36
C ILE A 7 -24.06 -2.63 -3.15
N LYS A 8 -24.08 -3.31 -2.00
CA LYS A 8 -25.15 -4.29 -1.69
C LYS A 8 -26.54 -3.65 -1.67
N ALA A 9 -26.65 -2.40 -1.27
CA ALA A 9 -27.92 -1.69 -1.19
C ALA A 9 -28.48 -1.34 -2.58
N ILE A 10 -27.63 -0.99 -3.55
CA ILE A 10 -28.02 -0.75 -4.95
C ILE A 10 -28.69 -2.01 -5.51
N PHE A 11 -28.00 -3.15 -5.40
CA PHE A 11 -28.52 -4.43 -5.90
C PHE A 11 -29.79 -4.92 -5.18
N ARG A 12 -30.07 -4.47 -3.95
CA ARG A 12 -31.28 -4.89 -3.19
C ARG A 12 -32.55 -4.15 -3.58
N LYS A 13 -32.45 -2.97 -4.19
CA LYS A 13 -33.59 -2.04 -4.32
C LYS A 13 -34.29 -2.09 -5.67
N LYS A 14 -33.71 -2.74 -6.68
CA LYS A 14 -34.14 -2.64 -8.08
C LYS A 14 -33.94 -3.96 -8.83
N ASN A 15 -34.68 -4.13 -9.93
CA ASN A 15 -34.34 -5.14 -10.94
C ASN A 15 -33.02 -4.75 -11.61
N LEU A 16 -32.31 -5.68 -12.25
CA LEU A 16 -31.10 -5.34 -13.02
C LEU A 16 -31.45 -4.59 -14.32
N ASP A 17 -31.84 -3.34 -14.18
CA ASP A 17 -32.13 -2.38 -15.25
C ASP A 17 -30.98 -1.38 -15.42
N ASP A 18 -31.08 -0.52 -16.44
CA ASP A 18 -30.02 0.44 -16.75
C ASP A 18 -29.77 1.42 -15.61
N ASP A 19 -30.80 1.83 -14.87
CA ASP A 19 -30.68 2.71 -13.69
C ASP A 19 -29.78 2.11 -12.60
N VAL A 20 -29.86 0.79 -12.35
CA VAL A 20 -28.97 0.12 -11.38
C VAL A 20 -27.51 0.24 -11.77
N PHE A 21 -27.22 0.10 -13.06
CA PHE A 21 -25.86 0.16 -13.55
C PHE A 21 -25.31 1.58 -13.57
N GLU A 22 -26.15 2.58 -13.86
CA GLU A 22 -25.81 3.99 -13.71
C GLU A 22 -25.51 4.35 -12.24
N ASP A 23 -26.41 3.99 -11.32
CA ASP A 23 -26.20 4.17 -9.87
C ASP A 23 -24.90 3.50 -9.40
N LEU A 24 -24.57 2.33 -9.96
CA LEU A 24 -23.34 1.61 -9.65
C LEU A 24 -22.11 2.35 -10.18
N ALA A 25 -22.15 2.87 -11.41
CA ALA A 25 -21.04 3.63 -11.99
C ALA A 25 -20.71 4.84 -11.12
N ASP A 26 -21.73 5.64 -10.76
CA ASP A 26 -21.59 6.80 -9.89
C ASP A 26 -20.99 6.41 -8.54
N LEU A 27 -21.48 5.32 -7.93
CA LEU A 27 -20.94 4.83 -6.68
C LEU A 27 -19.46 4.40 -6.81
N LEU A 28 -19.06 3.76 -7.90
CA LEU A 28 -17.65 3.39 -8.12
C LEU A 28 -16.77 4.65 -8.27
N VAL A 29 -17.26 5.70 -8.95
CA VAL A 29 -16.57 6.99 -9.07
C VAL A 29 -16.40 7.66 -7.70
N GLU A 30 -17.46 7.71 -6.88
CA GLU A 30 -17.38 8.17 -5.49
C GLU A 30 -16.43 7.34 -4.62
N GLY A 31 -16.09 6.13 -5.07
CA GLY A 31 -15.14 5.22 -4.42
C GLY A 31 -13.68 5.43 -4.83
N ASP A 32 -13.35 6.51 -5.54
CA ASP A 32 -12.02 6.82 -6.08
C ASP A 32 -11.50 5.81 -7.12
N LEU A 33 -12.39 5.08 -7.81
CA LEU A 33 -11.98 4.18 -8.90
C LEU A 33 -11.70 4.94 -10.22
N GLY A 34 -12.14 6.21 -10.30
CA GLY A 34 -12.04 7.02 -11.51
C GLY A 34 -13.13 6.72 -12.55
N ALA A 35 -13.55 7.76 -13.27
CA ALA A 35 -14.69 7.68 -14.20
C ALA A 35 -14.51 6.62 -15.29
N ALA A 36 -13.37 6.65 -15.99
CA ALA A 36 -13.10 5.74 -17.10
C ALA A 36 -13.20 4.26 -16.68
N PHE A 37 -12.55 3.91 -15.56
CA PHE A 37 -12.55 2.55 -15.05
C PHE A 37 -13.93 2.12 -14.51
N ALA A 38 -14.64 3.03 -13.83
CA ALA A 38 -16.00 2.76 -13.35
C ALA A 38 -16.95 2.41 -14.50
N PHE A 39 -16.96 3.19 -15.58
CA PHE A 39 -17.79 2.91 -16.76
C PHE A 39 -17.38 1.60 -17.44
N GLU A 40 -16.08 1.36 -17.64
CA GLU A 40 -15.56 0.12 -18.24
C GLU A 40 -16.00 -1.13 -17.47
N ILE A 41 -15.91 -1.09 -16.13
CA ILE A 41 -16.32 -2.21 -15.26
C ILE A 41 -17.83 -2.43 -15.34
N VAL A 42 -18.63 -1.37 -15.35
CA VAL A 42 -20.09 -1.47 -15.42
C VAL A 42 -20.55 -2.00 -16.78
N ASP A 43 -19.97 -1.56 -17.88
CA ASP A 43 -20.27 -2.08 -19.22
C ASP A 43 -19.88 -3.55 -19.35
N SER A 44 -18.72 -3.92 -18.81
CA SER A 44 -18.28 -5.31 -18.73
C SER A 44 -19.25 -6.16 -17.91
N LEU A 45 -19.75 -5.62 -16.79
CA LEU A 45 -20.75 -6.28 -15.96
C LEU A 45 -22.08 -6.47 -16.71
N LYS A 46 -22.59 -5.45 -17.40
CA LYS A 46 -23.80 -5.55 -18.23
C LYS A 46 -23.65 -6.66 -19.27
N SER A 47 -22.52 -6.70 -19.96
CA SER A 47 -22.22 -7.70 -20.98
C SER A 47 -22.16 -9.12 -20.41
N GLU A 48 -21.43 -9.32 -19.32
CA GLU A 48 -21.30 -10.64 -18.67
C GLU A 48 -22.61 -11.11 -18.02
N CYS A 49 -23.44 -10.21 -17.48
CA CYS A 49 -24.78 -10.57 -17.02
C CYS A 49 -25.66 -11.08 -18.18
N ARG A 50 -25.66 -10.38 -19.33
CA ARG A 50 -26.43 -10.80 -20.52
C ARG A 50 -25.94 -12.15 -21.06
N LYS A 51 -24.63 -12.31 -21.20
CA LYS A 51 -23.98 -13.53 -21.71
C LYS A 51 -24.25 -14.74 -20.84
N ASN A 52 -24.15 -14.59 -19.51
CA ASN A 52 -24.33 -15.66 -18.54
C ASN A 52 -25.78 -15.81 -18.05
N ARG A 53 -26.72 -15.03 -18.60
CA ARG A 53 -28.14 -14.97 -18.20
C ARG A 53 -28.32 -14.74 -16.70
N VAL A 54 -27.53 -13.83 -16.14
CA VAL A 54 -27.63 -13.43 -14.74
C VAL A 54 -28.62 -12.28 -14.63
N ASP A 55 -29.76 -12.56 -14.00
CA ASP A 55 -30.84 -11.62 -13.72
C ASP A 55 -30.98 -11.30 -12.21
N SER A 56 -30.37 -12.14 -11.36
CA SER A 56 -30.42 -11.95 -9.92
C SER A 56 -29.39 -10.90 -9.41
N PRO A 57 -29.79 -10.02 -8.48
CA PRO A 57 -28.90 -9.10 -7.79
C PRO A 57 -27.65 -9.73 -7.16
N ASP A 58 -27.78 -10.90 -6.54
CA ASP A 58 -26.62 -11.57 -5.91
C ASP A 58 -25.66 -12.14 -6.96
N GLY A 59 -26.20 -12.59 -8.10
CA GLY A 59 -25.40 -13.01 -9.25
C GLY A 59 -24.60 -11.86 -9.85
N ALA A 60 -25.22 -10.71 -10.10
CA ALA A 60 -24.54 -9.53 -10.61
C ALA A 60 -23.45 -9.03 -9.63
N ARG A 61 -23.72 -9.06 -8.32
CA ARG A 61 -22.72 -8.71 -7.31
C ARG A 61 -21.51 -9.64 -7.33
N LYS A 62 -21.73 -10.94 -7.53
CA LYS A 62 -20.63 -11.94 -7.66
C LYS A 62 -19.82 -11.67 -8.92
N LEU A 63 -20.46 -11.42 -10.05
CA LEU A 63 -19.76 -11.07 -11.30
C LEU A 63 -18.95 -9.78 -11.15
N LEU A 64 -19.51 -8.73 -10.54
CA LEU A 64 -18.78 -7.49 -10.26
C LEU A 64 -17.52 -7.75 -9.43
N LYS A 65 -17.62 -8.62 -8.42
CA LYS A 65 -16.46 -9.00 -7.61
C LYS A 65 -15.39 -9.68 -8.46
N GLU A 66 -15.76 -10.61 -9.34
CA GLU A 66 -14.78 -11.28 -10.22
C GLU A 66 -14.17 -10.32 -11.25
N LEU A 67 -14.92 -9.33 -11.75
CA LEU A 67 -14.40 -8.29 -12.65
C LEU A 67 -13.40 -7.35 -11.94
N LEU A 68 -13.65 -7.00 -10.68
CA LEU A 68 -12.75 -6.14 -9.91
C LEU A 68 -11.53 -6.88 -9.35
N ARG A 69 -11.61 -8.21 -9.19
CA ARG A 69 -10.59 -9.02 -8.53
C ARG A 69 -9.19 -8.92 -9.17
N PRO A 70 -9.02 -8.92 -10.50
CA PRO A 70 -7.70 -8.75 -11.14
C PRO A 70 -7.00 -7.44 -10.75
N TYR A 71 -7.76 -6.41 -10.38
CA TYR A 71 -7.24 -5.10 -10.00
C TYR A 71 -6.91 -5.00 -8.50
N ALA A 72 -7.34 -5.98 -7.70
CA ALA A 72 -6.94 -6.11 -6.30
C ALA A 72 -5.55 -6.76 -6.20
N LEU A 73 -4.53 -6.02 -6.64
CA LEU A 73 -3.15 -6.49 -6.65
C LEU A 73 -2.64 -6.69 -5.21
N LYS A 74 -2.00 -7.84 -4.99
CA LYS A 74 -1.20 -8.10 -3.79
C LYS A 74 0.27 -7.92 -4.16
N ALA A 75 0.96 -7.01 -3.49
CA ALA A 75 2.41 -6.91 -3.58
C ALA A 75 3.04 -7.62 -2.37
N GLU A 76 4.04 -8.44 -2.62
CA GLU A 76 4.90 -9.01 -1.59
C GLU A 76 6.29 -8.39 -1.72
N LEU A 77 6.87 -8.01 -0.59
CA LEU A 77 8.27 -7.61 -0.55
C LEU A 77 9.11 -8.88 -0.58
N HIS A 78 9.81 -9.10 -1.68
CA HIS A 78 10.74 -10.22 -1.84
C HIS A 78 12.12 -9.80 -1.36
N LEU A 79 12.61 -10.46 -0.32
CA LEU A 79 13.95 -10.27 0.22
C LEU A 79 14.82 -11.46 -0.19
N ASP A 80 16.06 -11.18 -0.57
CA ASP A 80 17.10 -12.20 -0.76
C ASP A 80 17.63 -12.62 0.63
N ASP A 81 17.53 -13.91 0.94
CA ASP A 81 17.94 -14.50 2.22
C ASP A 81 19.46 -14.68 2.36
N LYS A 82 20.22 -14.37 1.31
CA LYS A 82 21.69 -14.46 1.27
C LYS A 82 22.37 -13.11 1.13
N ALA A 83 21.61 -12.03 0.95
CA ALA A 83 22.15 -10.71 0.66
C ALA A 83 21.55 -9.61 1.54
N LEU A 84 22.24 -8.48 1.56
CA LEU A 84 21.71 -7.25 2.13
C LEU A 84 20.67 -6.67 1.17
N ASN A 85 19.45 -6.50 1.67
CA ASN A 85 18.35 -5.89 0.93
C ASN A 85 18.25 -4.40 1.31
N ILE A 86 18.01 -3.56 0.31
CA ILE A 86 17.89 -2.11 0.50
C ILE A 86 16.52 -1.66 -0.01
N CYS A 87 15.70 -1.12 0.89
CA CYS A 87 14.36 -0.61 0.60
C CYS A 87 14.32 0.90 0.80
N LEU A 88 14.12 1.65 -0.28
CA LEU A 88 13.95 3.11 -0.23
C LEU A 88 12.46 3.44 -0.27
N LEU A 89 11.97 4.18 0.73
CA LEU A 89 10.60 4.69 0.73
C LEU A 89 10.59 6.09 0.16
N LEU A 90 9.95 6.23 -1.01
CA LEU A 90 9.77 7.50 -1.72
C LEU A 90 8.33 8.00 -1.60
N GLY A 91 8.13 9.30 -1.81
CA GLY A 91 6.81 9.93 -1.86
C GLY A 91 6.80 11.30 -1.19
N VAL A 92 5.71 12.05 -1.36
CA VAL A 92 5.64 13.44 -0.86
C VAL A 92 5.55 13.51 0.68
N ASN A 93 5.69 14.70 1.23
CA ASN A 93 5.56 14.92 2.67
C ASN A 93 4.12 14.66 3.16
N GLY A 94 3.98 14.05 4.34
CA GLY A 94 2.67 13.82 4.97
C GLY A 94 1.95 12.52 4.57
N VAL A 95 2.40 11.77 3.56
CA VAL A 95 1.78 10.49 3.14
C VAL A 95 2.06 9.31 4.08
N GLY A 96 2.85 9.53 5.13
CA GLY A 96 3.13 8.54 6.16
C GLY A 96 4.39 7.69 5.95
N LYS A 97 5.37 8.15 5.14
CA LYS A 97 6.63 7.43 4.87
C LYS A 97 7.36 6.94 6.14
N THR A 98 7.68 7.85 7.07
CA THR A 98 8.36 7.53 8.33
C THR A 98 7.62 6.47 9.15
N THR A 99 6.30 6.59 9.25
CA THR A 99 5.44 5.59 9.92
C THR A 99 5.46 4.25 9.18
N SER A 100 5.46 4.28 7.85
CA SER A 100 5.51 3.09 7.00
C SER A 100 6.87 2.39 7.07
N CYS A 101 8.00 3.11 7.15
CA CYS A 101 9.33 2.54 7.40
C CYS A 101 9.32 1.68 8.67
N ALA A 102 8.82 2.24 9.77
CA ALA A 102 8.75 1.54 11.05
C ALA A 102 7.80 0.33 11.01
N LYS A 103 6.62 0.47 10.37
CA LYS A 103 5.67 -0.63 10.20
C LYS A 103 6.26 -1.76 9.37
N LEU A 104 6.93 -1.43 8.27
CA LEU A 104 7.57 -2.41 7.39
C LEU A 104 8.69 -3.16 8.12
N ALA A 105 9.52 -2.44 8.88
CA ALA A 105 10.58 -3.03 9.70
C ALA A 105 10.01 -4.06 10.70
N VAL A 106 8.97 -3.70 11.44
CA VAL A 106 8.30 -4.62 12.37
C VAL A 106 7.62 -5.79 11.65
N TRP A 107 7.04 -5.54 10.47
CA TRP A 107 6.40 -6.58 9.67
C TRP A 107 7.39 -7.64 9.20
N GLU A 108 8.55 -7.23 8.69
CA GLU A 108 9.62 -8.15 8.27
C GLU A 108 10.33 -8.80 9.48
N GLN A 109 10.49 -8.08 10.59
CA GLN A 109 10.98 -8.66 11.85
C GLN A 109 10.09 -9.82 12.32
N ARG A 110 8.76 -9.65 12.25
CA ARG A 110 7.79 -10.71 12.60
C ARG A 110 7.81 -11.90 11.65
N LYS A 111 8.31 -11.73 10.43
CA LYS A 111 8.54 -12.83 9.49
C LYS A 111 9.89 -13.54 9.71
N GLY A 112 10.71 -13.06 10.65
CA GLY A 112 11.99 -13.67 11.00
C GLY A 112 13.22 -12.95 10.47
N VAL A 113 13.09 -11.75 9.90
CA VAL A 113 14.27 -10.95 9.51
C VAL A 113 14.90 -10.34 10.78
N GLU A 114 16.07 -10.82 11.16
CA GLU A 114 16.74 -10.40 12.40
C GLU A 114 17.57 -9.12 12.23
N ASN A 115 18.32 -9.02 11.13
CA ASN A 115 19.21 -7.89 10.84
C ASN A 115 18.48 -6.78 10.09
N ILE A 116 17.81 -5.88 10.82
CA ILE A 116 17.09 -4.73 10.25
C ILE A 116 17.69 -3.41 10.76
N VAL A 117 17.99 -2.51 9.82
CA VAL A 117 18.47 -1.15 10.10
C VAL A 117 17.56 -0.13 9.43
N LEU A 118 17.12 0.88 10.18
CA LEU A 118 16.39 2.02 9.66
C LEU A 118 17.38 3.17 9.35
N ALA A 119 17.29 3.77 8.17
CA ALA A 119 18.08 4.95 7.80
C ALA A 119 17.19 6.20 7.80
N ALA A 120 17.54 7.20 8.60
CA ALA A 120 16.82 8.47 8.70
C ALA A 120 17.25 9.46 7.61
N GLY A 121 16.98 9.12 6.35
CA GLY A 121 17.40 9.91 5.17
C GLY A 121 16.53 11.13 4.87
N ASP A 122 15.42 11.38 5.58
CA ASP A 122 14.70 12.66 5.56
C ASP A 122 15.42 13.68 6.46
N THR A 123 16.65 14.04 6.07
CA THR A 123 17.59 14.81 6.89
C THR A 123 17.19 16.27 7.07
N PHE A 124 16.35 16.81 6.19
CA PHE A 124 15.84 18.19 6.28
C PHE A 124 14.79 18.34 7.37
N ARG A 125 13.98 17.30 7.60
CA ARG A 125 12.87 17.33 8.56
C ARG A 125 13.31 16.73 9.89
N ALA A 126 13.82 17.56 10.80
CA ALA A 126 14.23 17.13 12.15
C ALA A 126 13.16 16.30 12.88
N ALA A 127 11.88 16.66 12.75
CA ALA A 127 10.78 15.91 13.34
C ALA A 127 10.62 14.50 12.76
N ALA A 128 10.92 14.29 11.47
CA ALA A 128 10.88 12.96 10.85
C ALA A 128 12.01 12.07 11.38
N VAL A 129 13.23 12.62 11.50
CA VAL A 129 14.37 11.93 12.10
C VAL A 129 14.07 11.51 13.54
N GLU A 130 13.57 12.43 14.38
CA GLU A 130 13.21 12.12 15.77
C GLU A 130 12.05 11.12 15.87
N GLN A 131 11.06 11.24 14.98
CA GLN A 131 9.97 10.25 14.90
C GLN A 131 10.50 8.86 14.57
N LEU A 132 11.40 8.71 13.60
CA LEU A 132 11.99 7.42 13.23
C LEU A 132 12.82 6.84 14.39
N LYS A 133 13.59 7.67 15.10
CA LYS A 133 14.31 7.26 16.32
C LYS A 133 13.37 6.74 17.40
N ILE A 134 12.27 7.43 17.68
CA ILE A 134 11.26 6.99 18.65
C ILE A 134 10.67 5.64 18.24
N HIS A 135 10.37 5.45 16.94
CA HIS A 135 9.90 4.16 16.43
C HIS A 135 10.92 3.05 16.61
N GLY A 136 12.19 3.30 16.26
CA GLY A 136 13.28 2.33 16.46
C GLY A 136 13.45 1.94 17.92
N GLN A 137 13.47 2.92 18.83
CA GLN A 137 13.53 2.67 20.29
C GLN A 137 12.35 1.79 20.77
N ARG A 138 11.13 2.07 20.32
CA ARG A 138 9.93 1.30 20.71
C ARG A 138 9.91 -0.13 20.15
N THR A 139 10.62 -0.37 19.05
CA THR A 139 10.62 -1.65 18.32
C THR A 139 11.91 -2.44 18.49
N ASN A 140 12.87 -1.87 19.24
CA ASN A 140 14.23 -2.39 19.37
C ASN A 140 14.92 -2.60 18.01
N ILE A 141 14.68 -1.69 17.06
CA ILE A 141 15.29 -1.69 15.73
C ILE A 141 16.30 -0.55 15.65
N ARG A 142 17.50 -0.85 15.15
CA ARG A 142 18.58 0.13 15.02
C ARG A 142 18.19 1.24 14.05
N VAL A 143 18.43 2.49 14.44
CA VAL A 143 18.24 3.67 13.58
C VAL A 143 19.58 4.36 13.38
N VAL A 144 19.96 4.54 12.12
CA VAL A 144 21.09 5.36 11.71
C VAL A 144 20.56 6.73 11.30
N ALA A 145 21.11 7.76 11.93
CA ALA A 145 20.74 9.15 11.71
C ALA A 145 21.96 10.05 11.93
N GLN A 146 22.09 11.08 11.10
CA GLN A 146 23.09 12.13 11.26
C GLN A 146 22.44 13.44 11.74
N HIS A 147 23.18 14.54 11.71
CA HIS A 147 22.67 15.88 12.04
C HIS A 147 21.65 16.37 11.01
N GLN A 148 20.81 17.33 11.40
CA GLN A 148 19.84 17.93 10.48
C GLN A 148 20.56 18.59 9.30
N GLY A 149 20.06 18.37 8.09
CA GLY A 149 20.64 18.88 6.85
C GLY A 149 21.85 18.10 6.35
N ALA A 150 22.20 16.97 6.99
CA ALA A 150 23.23 16.07 6.48
C ALA A 150 22.86 15.49 5.10
N ASP A 151 23.86 15.02 4.37
CA ASP A 151 23.66 14.33 3.11
C ASP A 151 22.90 13.00 3.34
N ALA A 152 21.75 12.85 2.67
CA ALA A 152 20.91 11.66 2.79
C ALA A 152 21.64 10.40 2.27
N ALA A 153 22.50 10.54 1.25
CA ALA A 153 23.28 9.42 0.75
C ALA A 153 24.31 8.94 1.78
N ALA A 154 24.96 9.87 2.50
CA ALA A 154 25.83 9.53 3.62
C ALA A 154 25.10 8.77 4.74
N VAL A 155 23.88 9.20 5.11
CA VAL A 155 23.07 8.47 6.13
C VAL A 155 22.74 7.05 5.67
N LEU A 156 22.40 6.87 4.39
CA LEU A 156 22.14 5.55 3.83
C LEU A 156 23.40 4.68 3.80
N TRP A 157 24.54 5.27 3.44
CA TRP A 157 25.84 4.57 3.45
C TRP A 157 26.18 4.04 4.85
N ASP A 158 26.08 4.90 5.87
CA ASP A 158 26.29 4.51 7.26
C ASP A 158 25.32 3.39 7.71
N ALA A 159 24.08 3.41 7.21
CA ALA A 159 23.11 2.36 7.51
C ALA A 159 23.46 1.02 6.86
N ILE A 160 23.98 1.04 5.63
CA ILE A 160 24.50 -0.14 4.93
C ILE A 160 25.71 -0.71 5.67
N GLU A 161 26.65 0.14 6.10
CA GLU A 161 27.79 -0.29 6.93
C GLU A 161 27.33 -0.88 8.27
N ALA A 162 26.35 -0.25 8.93
CA ALA A 162 25.83 -0.71 10.21
C ALA A 162 25.06 -2.04 10.13
N ALA A 163 24.43 -2.33 8.98
CA ALA A 163 23.79 -3.62 8.72
C ALA A 163 24.81 -4.71 8.34
N GLY A 164 25.99 -4.33 7.85
CA GLY A 164 26.98 -5.23 7.32
C GLY A 164 26.66 -5.65 5.88
N THR A 165 27.69 -5.70 5.04
CA THR A 165 27.53 -6.00 3.60
C THR A 165 27.64 -7.48 3.27
N GLN A 166 27.92 -8.32 4.26
CA GLN A 166 28.09 -9.76 4.11
C GLN A 166 26.92 -10.49 4.78
N GLY A 167 26.09 -11.15 3.97
CA GLY A 167 24.98 -11.97 4.45
C GLY A 167 23.63 -11.25 4.49
N PRO A 168 22.60 -11.90 5.07
CA PRO A 168 21.24 -11.39 5.08
C PRO A 168 21.08 -10.14 5.93
N GLY A 169 20.33 -9.19 5.41
CA GLY A 169 19.90 -8.01 6.15
C GLY A 169 18.88 -7.19 5.38
N LEU A 170 18.33 -6.20 6.06
CA LEU A 170 17.37 -5.26 5.49
C LEU A 170 17.65 -3.85 6.00
N VAL A 171 18.03 -2.96 5.07
CA VAL A 171 18.08 -1.52 5.30
C VAL A 171 16.79 -0.90 4.76
N ILE A 172 16.06 -0.17 5.59
CA ILE A 172 14.87 0.58 5.19
C ILE A 172 15.14 2.06 5.36
N ALA A 173 15.15 2.81 4.27
CA ALA A 173 15.48 4.22 4.25
C ALA A 173 14.23 5.10 4.11
N ASP A 174 14.00 5.97 5.10
CA ASP A 174 13.12 7.12 4.93
C ASP A 174 13.83 8.18 4.08
N THR A 175 13.08 8.91 3.26
CA THR A 175 13.66 9.91 2.35
C THR A 175 12.87 11.22 2.42
N ALA A 176 13.51 12.32 2.07
CA ALA A 176 12.79 13.56 1.81
C ALA A 176 11.86 13.39 0.58
N GLY A 177 10.67 13.99 0.64
CA GLY A 177 9.68 13.93 -0.43
C GLY A 177 9.81 15.00 -1.49
#